data_AF-A0A7J5TTH8-F1
#
_entry.id   AF-A0A7J5TTH8-F1
#
_cell.length_a   1.000
_cell.length_b   1.000
_cell.length_c   1.000
_cell.angle_alpha   90.00
_cell.angle_beta   90.00
_cell.angle_gamma   90.00
#
_symmetry.space_group_name_H-M   'P 1'
#
loop_
_entity.id
_entity.type
_entity.pdbx_description
1 polymer ?
#
loop_
_entity_poly.entity_id
_entity_poly.type
_entity_poly.pdbx_seq_one_letter_code
_entity_poly.pdbx_strand_id
1 'polypeptide(L)'
;MILDILPASCGDALLLKWQGSSGRNRNILIDGGVTNTYNQSLKYEIQLLLERKEVIDLLILSHIDSDHIGGVLRLVNEMELRRLPDKLLSACWFNSARVISRYFYRIDEHQHDVMLPHTDKQISTKQGNTLERFLERLQISTNKTPIAAIQEYDLDGLTINVISPDEPSLQRLSKDWQTEIMPSKNVPLAGRQVDYHLSIQELIERPIHEDRGVPNGSSIAFLATHREKQVLLLADAHPSVIIASLQKQGYSDVHKLKVDCVKVSHHGSKHNTNEALLALLDCNRFIVSTNGSNTHGLPHKEALARIIYHNYQRGQPTELIFNYRNAITEGIFSPSEMQAFGFQCSFQNEIVF
;
A
#
# COMPACT_ATOMS: atom_id res chain seq x y z
N MET A 1 -5.08 13.70 12.88
CA MET A 1 -4.56 13.17 11.60
C MET A 1 -5.74 12.47 10.93
N ILE A 2 -5.89 12.54 9.61
CA ILE A 2 -7.05 11.96 8.90
C ILE A 2 -6.52 11.10 7.75
N LEU A 3 -7.05 9.91 7.58
CA LEU A 3 -6.76 9.04 6.44
C LEU A 3 -8.05 8.80 5.65
N ASP A 4 -8.09 9.26 4.41
CA ASP A 4 -9.14 8.86 3.47
C ASP A 4 -8.71 7.60 2.72
N ILE A 5 -9.64 6.66 2.60
CA ILE A 5 -9.50 5.41 1.88
C ILE A 5 -10.39 5.51 0.65
N LEU A 6 -9.82 5.97 -0.45
CA LEU A 6 -10.61 6.32 -1.64
C LEU A 6 -11.16 5.06 -2.30
N PRO A 7 -12.40 5.09 -2.83
CA PRO A 7 -12.93 4.01 -3.64
C PRO A 7 -12.04 3.77 -4.88
N ALA A 8 -11.26 2.68 -4.86
CA ALA A 8 -10.28 2.31 -5.89
C ALA A 8 -10.53 0.91 -6.53
N SER A 9 -11.75 0.41 -6.42
CA SER A 9 -12.20 -0.92 -6.84
C SER A 9 -11.44 -2.04 -6.15
N CYS A 10 -10.49 -2.68 -6.84
CA CYS A 10 -9.62 -3.73 -6.31
C CYS A 10 -8.20 -3.25 -6.03
N GLY A 11 -7.93 -1.96 -6.18
CA GLY A 11 -6.63 -1.36 -5.91
C GLY A 11 -6.61 -0.47 -4.67
N ASP A 12 -5.49 0.20 -4.43
CA ASP A 12 -5.32 1.13 -3.32
C ASP A 12 -5.15 2.58 -3.79
N ALA A 13 -5.87 3.49 -3.13
CA ALA A 13 -5.64 4.91 -3.22
C ALA A 13 -6.03 5.54 -1.88
N LEU A 14 -5.07 6.14 -1.18
CA LEU A 14 -5.28 6.70 0.15
C LEU A 14 -4.81 8.16 0.19
N LEU A 15 -5.48 9.01 0.94
CA LEU A 15 -5.07 10.39 1.17
C LEU A 15 -4.87 10.63 2.67
N LEU A 16 -3.61 10.76 3.09
CA LEU A 16 -3.25 11.07 4.46
C LEU A 16 -3.14 12.59 4.63
N LYS A 17 -3.92 13.15 5.55
CA LYS A 17 -4.06 14.59 5.81
C LYS A 17 -3.69 14.90 7.25
N TRP A 18 -2.90 15.94 7.47
CA TRP A 18 -2.59 16.44 8.82
C TRP A 18 -2.34 17.95 8.81
N GLN A 19 -2.35 18.54 9.99
CA GLN A 19 -1.88 19.91 10.18
C GLN A 19 -0.44 19.85 10.64
N GLY A 20 0.48 20.31 9.80
CA GLY A 20 1.91 20.26 10.07
C GLY A 20 2.36 21.21 11.18
N SER A 21 3.61 21.05 11.61
CA SER A 21 4.27 21.90 12.61
C SER A 21 4.32 23.38 12.20
N SER A 22 4.34 23.67 10.90
CA SER A 22 4.23 25.01 10.33
C SER A 22 2.83 25.64 10.41
N GLY A 23 1.83 24.88 10.89
CA GLY A 23 0.42 25.27 10.95
C GLY A 23 -0.35 25.08 9.64
N ARG A 24 0.32 24.66 8.55
CA ARG A 24 -0.30 24.38 7.26
C ARG A 24 -0.95 23.01 7.24
N ASN A 25 -2.07 22.88 6.52
CA ASN A 25 -2.59 21.57 6.15
C ASN A 25 -1.68 20.94 5.10
N ARG A 26 -1.41 19.65 5.27
CA ARG A 26 -0.49 18.85 4.45
C ARG A 26 -1.17 17.57 4.01
N ASN A 27 -0.76 17.09 2.83
CA ASN A 27 -1.40 15.96 2.18
C ASN A 27 -0.36 15.02 1.57
N ILE A 28 -0.48 13.73 1.87
CA ILE A 28 0.23 12.65 1.17
C ILE A 28 -0.80 11.81 0.41
N LEU A 29 -0.59 11.67 -0.89
CA LEU A 29 -1.31 10.70 -1.71
C LEU A 29 -0.51 9.39 -1.72
N ILE A 30 -1.14 8.28 -1.38
CA ILE A 30 -0.52 6.95 -1.36
C ILE A 30 -1.25 6.10 -2.39
N ASP A 31 -0.52 5.72 -3.44
CA ASP A 31 -1.05 5.07 -4.63
C ASP A 31 -2.20 5.86 -5.30
N GLY A 32 -2.74 5.35 -6.40
CA GLY A 32 -3.82 6.00 -7.15
C GLY A 32 -4.89 5.04 -7.65
N GLY A 33 -4.82 3.76 -7.25
CA GLY A 33 -5.76 2.75 -7.67
C GLY A 33 -5.61 2.35 -9.15
N VAL A 34 -6.58 1.59 -9.65
CA VAL A 34 -6.75 1.37 -11.09
C VAL A 34 -6.96 2.68 -11.85
N THR A 35 -6.76 2.69 -13.17
CA THR A 35 -6.91 3.90 -14.01
C THR A 35 -8.23 4.65 -13.80
N ASN A 36 -9.34 3.92 -13.61
CA ASN A 36 -10.65 4.53 -13.44
C ASN A 36 -10.86 5.19 -12.06
N THR A 37 -10.05 4.84 -11.06
CA THR A 37 -10.06 5.47 -9.72
C THR A 37 -9.89 6.98 -9.82
N TYR A 38 -9.08 7.47 -10.77
CA TYR A 38 -8.96 8.90 -11.04
C TYR A 38 -10.32 9.56 -11.29
N ASN A 39 -11.13 9.02 -12.20
CA ASN A 39 -12.43 9.61 -12.52
C ASN A 39 -13.48 9.35 -11.45
N GLN A 40 -13.37 8.22 -10.72
CA GLN A 40 -14.35 7.80 -9.73
C GLN A 40 -14.26 8.58 -8.42
N SER A 41 -13.06 8.83 -7.91
CA SER A 41 -12.85 9.35 -6.55
C SER A 41 -11.71 10.37 -6.48
N LEU A 42 -10.53 10.02 -7.00
CA LEU A 42 -9.33 10.84 -6.79
C LEU A 42 -9.41 12.24 -7.44
N LYS A 43 -10.06 12.41 -8.59
CA LYS A 43 -10.27 13.74 -9.21
C LYS A 43 -11.09 14.67 -8.32
N TYR A 44 -12.09 14.13 -7.61
CA TYR A 44 -12.92 14.92 -6.70
C TYR A 44 -12.09 15.40 -5.50
N GLU A 45 -11.29 14.52 -4.90
CA GLU A 45 -10.39 14.90 -3.81
C GLU A 45 -9.37 15.96 -4.24
N ILE A 46 -8.79 15.82 -5.43
CA ILE A 46 -7.90 16.85 -5.99
C ILE A 46 -8.61 18.20 -6.11
N GLN A 47 -9.88 18.22 -6.55
CA GLN A 47 -10.64 19.47 -6.62
C GLN A 47 -10.84 20.09 -5.23
N LEU A 48 -11.13 19.29 -4.20
CA LEU A 48 -11.24 19.78 -2.82
C LEU A 48 -9.92 20.37 -2.30
N LEU A 49 -8.79 19.74 -2.61
CA LEU A 49 -7.47 20.29 -2.27
C LEU A 49 -7.25 21.66 -2.95
N LEU A 50 -7.57 21.75 -4.24
CA LEU A 50 -7.44 23.00 -5.00
C LEU A 50 -8.33 24.12 -4.47
N GLU A 51 -9.58 23.83 -4.09
CA GLU A 51 -10.49 24.79 -3.46
C GLU A 51 -9.93 25.34 -2.14
N ARG A 52 -9.24 24.49 -1.36
CA ARG A 52 -8.57 24.85 -0.11
C ARG A 52 -7.20 25.50 -0.32
N LYS A 53 -6.74 25.63 -1.57
CA LYS A 53 -5.39 26.08 -1.95
C LYS A 53 -4.28 25.22 -1.34
N GLU A 54 -4.57 23.94 -1.19
CA GLU A 54 -3.64 22.92 -0.73
C GLU A 54 -3.00 22.19 -1.92
N VAL A 55 -1.93 21.45 -1.65
CA VAL A 55 -1.19 20.65 -2.62
C VAL A 55 -1.01 19.24 -2.08
N ILE A 56 -0.59 18.32 -2.95
CA ILE A 56 -0.04 17.02 -2.57
C ILE A 56 1.45 17.26 -2.28
N ASP A 57 1.82 17.30 -1.00
CA ASP A 57 3.22 17.51 -0.59
C ASP A 57 4.10 16.33 -1.00
N LEU A 58 3.55 15.11 -0.95
CA LEU A 58 4.24 13.90 -1.37
C LEU A 58 3.26 12.87 -1.94
N LEU A 59 3.60 12.32 -3.10
CA LEU A 59 2.99 11.11 -3.64
C LEU A 59 3.89 9.92 -3.33
N ILE A 60 3.40 8.92 -2.60
CA ILE A 60 4.10 7.65 -2.38
C ILE A 60 3.43 6.59 -3.26
N LEU A 61 4.16 6.09 -4.26
CA LEU A 61 3.74 4.91 -5.02
C LEU A 61 4.41 3.69 -4.40
N SER A 62 3.61 2.82 -3.80
CA SER A 62 4.09 1.65 -3.06
C SER A 62 4.83 0.68 -3.97
N HIS A 63 4.27 0.38 -5.14
CA HIS A 63 4.87 -0.41 -6.22
C HIS A 63 4.13 -0.13 -7.56
N ILE A 64 4.59 -0.74 -8.65
CA ILE A 64 4.20 -0.36 -10.03
C ILE A 64 3.06 -1.18 -10.63
N ASP A 65 2.34 -1.97 -9.84
CA ASP A 65 1.23 -2.78 -10.36
C ASP A 65 0.02 -1.91 -10.71
N SER A 66 -0.79 -2.40 -11.65
CA SER A 66 -1.77 -1.60 -12.38
C SER A 66 -2.90 -1.01 -11.53
N ASP A 67 -3.19 -1.67 -10.41
CA ASP A 67 -4.16 -1.33 -9.39
C ASP A 67 -3.59 -0.40 -8.31
N HIS A 68 -2.33 0.02 -8.43
CA HIS A 68 -1.72 1.07 -7.62
C HIS A 68 -1.33 2.29 -8.47
N ILE A 69 -0.67 2.06 -9.62
CA ILE A 69 -0.11 3.13 -10.46
C ILE A 69 -1.12 3.75 -11.43
N GLY A 70 -2.23 3.06 -11.73
CA GLY A 70 -3.15 3.43 -12.81
C GLY A 70 -3.72 4.85 -12.68
N GLY A 71 -4.30 5.18 -11.53
CA GLY A 71 -4.83 6.53 -11.29
C GLY A 71 -3.75 7.60 -11.14
N VAL A 72 -2.55 7.23 -10.66
CA VAL A 72 -1.39 8.14 -10.62
C VAL A 72 -0.99 8.57 -12.03
N LEU A 73 -0.90 7.63 -12.98
CA LEU A 73 -0.60 7.94 -14.38
C LEU A 73 -1.63 8.89 -14.97
N ARG A 74 -2.90 8.70 -14.63
CA ARG A 74 -3.96 9.61 -15.09
C ARG A 74 -3.81 11.00 -14.49
N LEU A 75 -3.50 11.11 -13.20
CA LEU A 75 -3.25 12.37 -12.50
C LEU A 75 -2.10 13.16 -13.16
N VAL A 76 -0.92 12.57 -13.29
CA VAL A 76 0.25 13.27 -13.86
C VAL A 76 0.05 13.61 -15.33
N ASN A 77 -0.71 12.81 -16.08
CA ASN A 77 -1.08 13.13 -17.46
C ASN A 77 -2.02 14.35 -17.55
N GLU A 78 -2.98 14.50 -16.61
CA GLU A 78 -3.84 15.70 -16.57
C GLU A 78 -3.05 16.97 -16.17
N MET A 79 -2.01 16.83 -15.34
CA MET A 79 -1.04 17.90 -15.07
C MET A 79 -0.23 18.27 -16.33
N GLU A 80 0.32 17.29 -17.05
CA GLU A 80 1.08 17.53 -18.29
C GLU A 80 0.22 18.20 -19.37
N LEU A 81 -1.07 17.86 -19.45
CA LEU A 81 -2.04 18.52 -20.32
C LEU A 81 -2.48 19.91 -19.82
N ARG A 82 -1.91 20.42 -18.74
CA ARG A 82 -2.21 21.72 -18.10
C ARG A 82 -3.69 21.88 -17.70
N ARG A 83 -4.36 20.77 -17.39
CA ARG A 83 -5.73 20.78 -16.84
C ARG A 83 -5.74 20.86 -15.33
N LEU A 84 -4.60 20.61 -14.70
CA LEU A 84 -4.34 20.81 -13.28
C LEU A 84 -3.13 21.75 -13.13
N PRO A 85 -3.01 22.49 -12.01
CA PRO A 85 -1.86 23.37 -11.78
C PRO A 85 -0.55 22.60 -11.68
N ASP A 86 0.52 23.14 -12.27
CA ASP A 86 1.87 22.53 -12.26
C ASP A 86 2.39 22.28 -10.82
N LYS A 87 2.00 23.14 -9.87
CA LYS A 87 2.39 23.05 -8.46
C LYS A 87 1.49 22.17 -7.59
N LEU A 88 0.59 21.39 -8.18
CA LEU A 88 -0.31 20.50 -7.44
C LEU A 88 0.45 19.41 -6.67
N LEU A 89 1.55 18.89 -7.25
CA LEU A 89 2.37 17.85 -6.65
C LEU A 89 3.77 18.39 -6.37
N SER A 90 4.27 18.23 -5.14
CA SER A 90 5.60 18.76 -4.77
C SER A 90 6.72 17.73 -4.93
N ALA A 91 6.47 16.48 -4.53
CA ALA A 91 7.44 15.39 -4.64
C ALA A 91 6.77 14.03 -4.87
N CYS A 92 7.49 13.07 -5.44
CA CYS A 92 7.06 11.70 -5.59
C CYS A 92 8.14 10.71 -5.12
N TRP A 93 7.75 9.79 -4.25
CA TRP A 93 8.54 8.62 -3.88
C TRP A 93 8.05 7.41 -4.64
N PHE A 94 8.95 6.80 -5.40
CA PHE A 94 8.74 5.46 -5.94
C PHE A 94 10.09 4.81 -6.26
N ASN A 95 10.19 3.51 -6.02
CA ASN A 95 11.42 2.76 -6.29
C ASN A 95 11.50 2.39 -7.78
N SER A 96 11.87 3.36 -8.62
CA SER A 96 11.96 3.17 -10.07
C SER A 96 13.08 2.19 -10.48
N ALA A 97 12.92 1.56 -11.65
CA ALA A 97 13.96 0.74 -12.26
C ALA A 97 15.30 1.46 -12.37
N ARG A 98 15.26 2.76 -12.68
CA ARG A 98 16.45 3.59 -12.76
C ARG A 98 17.08 3.88 -11.40
N VAL A 99 16.29 4.24 -10.39
CA VAL A 99 16.79 4.51 -9.03
C VAL A 99 17.43 3.25 -8.44
N ILE A 100 16.75 2.11 -8.53
CA ILE A 100 17.26 0.84 -8.02
C ILE A 100 18.54 0.42 -8.76
N SER A 101 18.55 0.52 -10.10
CA SER A 101 19.72 0.10 -10.89
C SER A 101 20.94 1.00 -10.61
N ARG A 102 20.74 2.32 -10.50
CA ARG A 102 21.83 3.24 -10.12
C ARG A 102 22.41 2.91 -8.76
N TYR A 103 21.55 2.59 -7.79
CA TYR A 103 21.97 2.24 -6.43
C TYR A 103 22.83 0.97 -6.40
N PHE A 104 22.38 -0.13 -7.02
CA PHE A 104 23.10 -1.41 -6.95
C PHE A 104 24.31 -1.49 -7.89
N TYR A 105 24.25 -0.84 -9.06
CA TYR A 105 25.29 -0.96 -10.09
C TYR A 105 26.19 0.26 -10.20
N ARG A 106 25.98 1.30 -9.37
CA ARG A 106 26.80 2.53 -9.33
C ARG A 106 26.93 3.20 -10.70
N ILE A 107 25.84 3.22 -11.48
CA ILE A 107 25.79 3.85 -12.80
C ILE A 107 25.80 5.37 -12.61
N ASP A 108 26.75 6.04 -13.27
CA ASP A 108 27.01 7.48 -13.13
C ASP A 108 25.87 8.34 -13.74
N GLU A 109 25.62 9.54 -13.19
CA GLU A 109 24.50 10.42 -13.61
C GLU A 109 24.62 10.88 -15.07
N HIS A 110 25.84 10.94 -15.60
CA HIS A 110 26.16 11.45 -16.94
C HIS A 110 26.08 10.38 -18.04
N GLN A 111 25.89 9.10 -17.69
CA GLN A 111 25.53 8.08 -18.68
C GLN A 111 24.02 8.19 -18.93
N HIS A 112 23.64 9.13 -19.80
CA HIS A 112 22.27 9.30 -20.28
C HIS A 112 21.70 8.02 -20.92
N ASP A 113 22.58 7.16 -21.41
CA ASP A 113 22.26 5.78 -21.81
C ASP A 113 22.36 4.85 -20.60
N VAL A 114 21.50 5.06 -19.59
CA VAL A 114 21.08 3.91 -18.80
C VAL A 114 20.45 2.99 -19.83
N MET A 115 21.10 1.87 -20.11
CA MET A 115 20.45 0.71 -20.70
C MET A 115 19.42 0.27 -19.67
N LEU A 116 18.31 1.04 -19.58
CA LEU A 116 17.07 0.59 -18.98
C LEU A 116 16.89 -0.79 -19.57
N PRO A 117 16.62 -1.83 -18.76
CA PRO A 117 16.33 -3.12 -19.34
C PRO A 117 15.34 -2.86 -20.47
N HIS A 118 15.74 -3.18 -21.71
CA HIS A 118 14.90 -3.03 -22.91
C HIS A 118 13.79 -4.09 -22.84
N THR A 119 13.08 -4.13 -21.72
CA THR A 119 11.96 -5.02 -21.46
C THR A 119 10.70 -4.20 -21.69
N ASP A 120 10.50 -3.83 -22.96
CA ASP A 120 9.23 -3.39 -23.53
C ASP A 120 8.14 -4.49 -23.49
N LYS A 121 8.22 -5.43 -22.54
CA LYS A 121 7.44 -6.67 -22.54
C LYS A 121 6.33 -6.68 -21.48
N GLN A 122 6.53 -6.10 -20.29
CA GLN A 122 5.51 -6.06 -19.24
C GLN A 122 4.84 -4.68 -19.12
N ILE A 123 3.52 -4.68 -18.90
CA ILE A 123 2.71 -3.45 -18.82
C ILE A 123 3.10 -2.62 -17.58
N SER A 124 3.33 -3.23 -16.43
CA SER A 124 3.71 -2.55 -15.17
C SER A 124 5.06 -1.83 -15.29
N THR A 125 6.10 -2.48 -15.82
CA THR A 125 7.42 -1.85 -16.06
C THR A 125 7.32 -0.67 -17.04
N LYS A 126 6.49 -0.77 -18.09
CA LYS A 126 6.19 0.37 -18.99
C LYS A 126 5.49 1.51 -18.25
N GLN A 127 4.57 1.19 -17.36
CA GLN A 127 3.86 2.19 -16.54
C GLN A 127 4.83 2.93 -15.61
N GLY A 128 5.74 2.21 -14.94
CA GLY A 128 6.79 2.82 -14.11
C GLY A 128 7.71 3.76 -14.90
N ASN A 129 8.22 3.33 -16.06
CA ASN A 129 9.05 4.18 -16.94
C ASN A 129 8.27 5.38 -17.49
N THR A 130 6.96 5.20 -17.72
CA THR A 130 6.09 6.29 -18.18
C THR A 130 5.89 7.32 -17.08
N LEU A 131 5.63 6.89 -15.85
CA LEU A 131 5.54 7.78 -14.69
C LEU A 131 6.84 8.57 -14.50
N GLU A 132 8.00 7.91 -14.59
CA GLU A 132 9.29 8.58 -14.46
C GLU A 132 9.46 9.73 -15.47
N ARG A 133 9.13 9.49 -16.75
CA ARG A 133 9.18 10.53 -17.80
C ARG A 133 8.21 11.68 -17.55
N PHE A 134 7.00 11.40 -17.05
CA PHE A 134 6.05 12.44 -16.68
C PHE A 134 6.61 13.32 -15.56
N LEU A 135 7.14 12.70 -14.49
CA LEU A 135 7.69 13.42 -13.34
C LEU A 135 8.89 14.31 -13.75
N GLU A 136 9.75 13.83 -14.66
CA GLU A 136 10.85 14.63 -15.21
C GLU A 136 10.37 15.84 -16.02
N ARG A 137 9.42 15.65 -16.93
CA ARG A 137 8.88 16.74 -17.77
C ARG A 137 8.15 17.79 -16.94
N LEU A 138 7.48 17.35 -15.87
CA LEU A 138 6.82 18.22 -14.89
C LEU A 138 7.77 18.81 -13.85
N GLN A 139 9.06 18.43 -13.86
CA GLN A 139 10.07 18.86 -12.89
C GLN A 139 9.69 18.55 -11.43
N ILE A 140 9.00 17.44 -11.20
CA ILE A 140 8.64 16.97 -9.86
C ILE A 140 9.86 16.33 -9.20
N SER A 141 10.10 16.69 -7.93
CA SER A 141 11.19 16.11 -7.15
C SER A 141 10.95 14.61 -6.90
N THR A 142 11.97 13.78 -7.13
CA THR A 142 11.92 12.33 -6.90
C THR A 142 13.06 11.87 -6.00
N ASN A 143 12.86 10.74 -5.32
CA ASN A 143 13.89 10.10 -4.51
C ASN A 143 15.10 9.70 -5.37
N LYS A 144 16.31 10.04 -4.91
CA LYS A 144 17.58 9.73 -5.62
C LYS A 144 18.15 8.38 -5.23
N THR A 145 17.85 7.94 -4.02
CA THR A 145 18.15 6.61 -3.50
C THR A 145 16.85 5.82 -3.32
N PRO A 146 16.92 4.48 -3.27
CA PRO A 146 15.75 3.68 -2.94
C PRO A 146 15.17 4.07 -1.58
N ILE A 147 13.85 4.15 -1.52
CA ILE A 147 13.08 4.21 -0.28
C ILE A 147 13.02 2.80 0.27
N ALA A 148 13.62 2.58 1.44
CA ALA A 148 13.84 1.25 1.99
C ALA A 148 13.70 1.24 3.52
N ALA A 149 13.51 0.04 4.07
CA ALA A 149 13.33 -0.22 5.49
C ALA A 149 14.37 0.49 6.36
N ILE A 150 13.96 0.89 7.57
CA ILE A 150 14.77 1.58 8.60
C ILE A 150 15.01 3.07 8.30
N GLN A 151 14.75 3.54 7.07
CA GLN A 151 14.81 4.97 6.79
C GLN A 151 13.67 5.72 7.50
N GLU A 152 14.00 6.88 8.05
CA GLU A 152 13.05 7.76 8.71
C GLU A 152 13.10 9.15 8.08
N TYR A 153 11.92 9.75 7.91
CA TYR A 153 11.74 11.07 7.31
C TYR A 153 10.78 11.89 8.17
N ASP A 154 11.05 13.19 8.32
CA ASP A 154 10.08 14.16 8.85
C ASP A 154 9.52 14.99 7.70
N LEU A 155 8.20 15.09 7.64
CA LEU A 155 7.48 15.98 6.74
C LEU A 155 6.58 16.90 7.56
N ASP A 156 7.14 18.04 7.96
CA ASP A 156 6.40 19.09 8.69
C ASP A 156 5.68 18.52 9.94
N GLY A 157 6.40 17.74 10.75
CA GLY A 157 5.89 17.14 11.99
C GLY A 157 5.18 15.79 11.81
N LEU A 158 5.05 15.27 10.60
CA LEU A 158 4.71 13.86 10.35
C LEU A 158 5.98 13.05 10.17
N THR A 159 6.23 12.12 11.08
CA THR A 159 7.33 11.15 10.97
C THR A 159 6.87 9.96 10.12
N ILE A 160 7.64 9.63 9.09
CA ILE A 160 7.45 8.46 8.23
C ILE A 160 8.63 7.52 8.46
N ASN A 161 8.40 6.40 9.13
CA ASN A 161 9.38 5.33 9.31
C ASN A 161 9.08 4.21 8.31
N VAL A 162 9.98 4.01 7.35
CA VAL A 162 9.82 3.02 6.29
C VAL A 162 10.12 1.63 6.85
N ILE A 163 9.18 0.71 6.68
CA ILE A 163 9.25 -0.66 7.20
C ILE A 163 9.59 -1.67 6.09
N SER A 164 9.18 -1.41 4.85
CA SER A 164 9.46 -2.20 3.65
C SER A 164 9.68 -1.25 2.48
N PRO A 165 10.43 -1.63 1.43
CA PRO A 165 11.14 -2.90 1.24
C PRO A 165 12.51 -2.98 1.90
N ASP A 166 13.03 -4.20 2.07
CA ASP A 166 14.43 -4.40 2.42
C ASP A 166 15.33 -4.39 1.17
N GLU A 167 16.63 -4.21 1.38
CA GLU A 167 17.62 -4.21 0.29
C GLU A 167 17.62 -5.52 -0.52
N PRO A 168 17.53 -6.73 0.08
CA PRO A 168 17.36 -7.97 -0.66
C PRO A 168 16.14 -8.00 -1.59
N SER A 169 14.97 -7.49 -1.18
CA SER A 169 13.79 -7.37 -2.02
C SER A 169 14.02 -6.45 -3.21
N LEU A 170 14.63 -5.28 -3.00
CA LEU A 170 14.97 -4.36 -4.08
C LEU A 170 15.98 -4.98 -5.06
N GLN A 171 16.95 -5.75 -4.55
CA GLN A 171 17.91 -6.45 -5.40
C GLN A 171 17.24 -7.56 -6.23
N ARG A 172 16.26 -8.28 -5.65
CA ARG A 172 15.44 -9.26 -6.41
C ARG A 172 14.65 -8.57 -7.50
N LEU A 173 13.98 -7.46 -7.21
CA LEU A 173 13.24 -6.67 -8.21
C LEU A 173 14.15 -6.17 -9.33
N SER A 174 15.34 -5.68 -8.99
CA SER A 174 16.33 -5.27 -9.98
C SER A 174 16.72 -6.40 -10.93
N LYS A 175 16.94 -7.61 -10.39
CA LYS A 175 17.27 -8.81 -11.19
C LYS A 175 16.08 -9.28 -12.03
N ASP A 176 14.88 -9.22 -11.49
CA ASP A 176 13.63 -9.58 -12.18
C ASP A 176 13.52 -8.76 -13.48
N TRP A 177 13.58 -7.43 -13.37
CA TRP A 177 13.55 -6.53 -14.53
C TRP A 177 14.68 -6.76 -15.55
N GLN A 178 15.86 -7.25 -15.12
CA GLN A 178 16.97 -7.60 -16.02
C GLN A 178 16.79 -8.95 -16.72
N THR A 179 16.24 -9.94 -16.02
CA THR A 179 16.10 -11.32 -16.51
C THR A 179 14.85 -11.54 -17.37
N GLU A 180 13.93 -10.58 -17.40
CA GLU A 180 12.69 -10.53 -18.20
C GLU A 180 12.89 -10.42 -19.73
N ILE A 181 14.02 -10.94 -20.24
CA ILE A 181 14.21 -11.28 -21.66
C ILE A 181 13.29 -12.45 -22.08
N MET A 182 12.72 -13.22 -21.13
CA MET A 182 11.81 -14.34 -21.42
C MET A 182 10.38 -14.09 -20.90
N PRO A 183 9.34 -14.40 -21.70
CA PRO A 183 7.96 -14.15 -21.33
C PRO A 183 7.54 -15.01 -20.13
N SER A 184 6.91 -14.38 -19.14
CA SER A 184 6.22 -15.07 -18.06
C SER A 184 5.16 -15.99 -18.64
N LYS A 185 5.18 -17.27 -18.24
CA LYS A 185 4.14 -18.24 -18.59
C LYS A 185 2.79 -17.73 -18.09
N ASN A 186 1.78 -17.78 -18.96
CA ASN A 186 0.38 -17.67 -18.58
C ASN A 186 0.09 -18.76 -17.53
N VAL A 187 0.04 -18.37 -16.26
CA VAL A 187 -0.58 -19.19 -15.23
C VAL A 187 -2.09 -19.11 -15.52
N PRO A 188 -2.79 -20.24 -15.71
CA PRO A 188 -4.23 -20.21 -15.92
C PRO A 188 -4.87 -19.51 -14.72
N LEU A 189 -5.77 -18.55 -14.98
CA LEU A 189 -6.61 -17.97 -13.95
C LEU A 189 -7.39 -19.12 -13.30
N ALA A 190 -7.00 -19.50 -12.09
CA ALA A 190 -7.87 -20.28 -11.24
C ALA A 190 -9.18 -19.50 -11.10
N GLY A 191 -10.32 -20.18 -11.24
CA GLY A 191 -11.62 -19.54 -11.05
C GLY A 191 -11.67 -18.81 -9.71
N ARG A 192 -12.43 -17.72 -9.64
CA ARG A 192 -12.62 -16.92 -8.43
C ARG A 192 -12.96 -17.82 -7.23
N GLN A 193 -11.98 -18.06 -6.36
CA GLN A 193 -12.15 -18.92 -5.19
C GLN A 193 -12.28 -18.05 -3.95
N VAL A 194 -13.52 -17.77 -3.56
CA VAL A 194 -13.83 -17.10 -2.29
C VAL A 194 -13.95 -18.13 -1.17
N ASP A 195 -13.48 -17.78 0.01
CA ASP A 195 -13.44 -18.64 1.21
C ASP A 195 -14.54 -18.29 2.23
N TYR A 196 -15.51 -17.46 1.84
CA TYR A 196 -16.49 -16.88 2.78
C TYR A 196 -17.45 -17.89 3.41
N HIS A 197 -17.62 -19.04 2.76
CA HIS A 197 -18.44 -20.16 3.22
C HIS A 197 -17.82 -20.93 4.38
N LEU A 198 -16.54 -20.72 4.68
CA LEU A 198 -15.81 -21.41 5.75
C LEU A 198 -15.91 -20.63 7.06
N SER A 199 -15.91 -21.36 8.18
CA SER A 199 -15.88 -20.76 9.52
C SER A 199 -14.49 -20.21 9.87
N ILE A 200 -14.44 -19.28 10.83
CA ILE A 200 -13.17 -18.77 11.35
C ILE A 200 -12.29 -19.91 11.89
N GLN A 201 -12.87 -20.89 12.60
CA GLN A 201 -12.14 -22.05 13.14
C GLN A 201 -11.45 -22.88 12.04
N GLU A 202 -12.16 -23.18 10.95
CA GLU A 202 -11.58 -23.95 9.84
C GLU A 202 -10.44 -23.18 9.13
N LEU A 203 -10.51 -21.85 9.11
CA LEU A 203 -9.57 -21.00 8.42
C LEU A 203 -8.26 -20.81 9.19
N ILE A 204 -8.32 -20.69 10.52
CA ILE A 204 -7.12 -20.47 11.35
C ILE A 204 -6.20 -21.70 11.43
N GLU A 205 -6.73 -22.90 11.17
CA GLU A 205 -5.96 -24.14 11.16
C GLU A 205 -5.16 -24.35 9.86
N ARG A 206 -5.40 -23.52 8.84
CA ARG A 206 -4.77 -23.68 7.52
C ARG A 206 -3.29 -23.28 7.52
N PRO A 207 -2.46 -24.01 6.75
CA PRO A 207 -1.05 -23.66 6.61
C PRO A 207 -0.89 -22.29 5.96
N ILE A 208 0.06 -21.51 6.47
CA ILE A 208 0.42 -20.21 5.93
C ILE A 208 1.41 -20.43 4.77
N HIS A 209 1.08 -19.85 3.62
CA HIS A 209 1.99 -19.76 2.49
C HIS A 209 2.21 -18.29 2.18
N GLU A 210 3.44 -17.81 2.31
CA GLU A 210 3.75 -16.41 2.00
C GLU A 210 3.70 -16.14 0.50
N ASP A 211 3.31 -14.91 0.15
CA ASP A 211 3.40 -14.37 -1.20
C ASP A 211 4.85 -14.45 -1.72
N ARG A 212 4.98 -14.66 -3.02
CA ARG A 212 6.27 -14.78 -3.72
C ARG A 212 6.42 -13.75 -4.85
N GLY A 213 5.41 -12.89 -5.04
CA GLY A 213 5.45 -11.81 -6.03
C GLY A 213 6.61 -10.86 -5.75
N VAL A 214 7.56 -10.77 -6.68
CA VAL A 214 8.71 -9.87 -6.53
C VAL A 214 8.27 -8.39 -6.43
N PRO A 215 7.30 -7.90 -7.22
CA PRO A 215 6.76 -6.55 -7.04
C PRO A 215 6.17 -6.32 -5.64
N ASN A 216 5.33 -7.22 -5.15
CA ASN A 216 4.69 -7.14 -3.82
C ASN A 216 5.72 -7.10 -2.69
N GLY A 217 6.75 -7.95 -2.76
CA GLY A 217 7.86 -7.96 -1.81
C GLY A 217 8.71 -6.68 -1.81
N SER A 218 8.56 -5.84 -2.84
CA SER A 218 9.24 -4.55 -2.99
C SER A 218 8.39 -3.32 -2.59
N SER A 219 7.16 -3.56 -2.13
CA SER A 219 6.22 -2.49 -1.76
C SER A 219 6.74 -1.60 -0.64
N ILE A 220 6.58 -0.29 -0.80
CA ILE A 220 6.86 0.70 0.25
C ILE A 220 5.75 0.59 1.31
N ALA A 221 6.08 0.00 2.45
CA ALA A 221 5.24 0.00 3.65
C ALA A 221 5.89 0.89 4.71
N PHE A 222 5.08 1.62 5.48
CA PHE A 222 5.61 2.57 6.46
C PHE A 222 4.66 2.79 7.65
N LEU A 223 5.25 3.22 8.75
CA LEU A 223 4.58 3.74 9.93
C LEU A 223 4.55 5.27 9.84
N ALA A 224 3.35 5.85 9.76
CA ALA A 224 3.15 7.29 9.84
C ALA A 224 2.77 7.67 11.27
N THR A 225 3.56 8.57 11.87
CA THR A 225 3.36 9.06 13.24
C THR A 225 3.22 10.57 13.24
N HIS A 226 2.11 11.08 13.79
CA HIS A 226 1.89 12.51 13.99
C HIS A 226 1.31 12.74 15.38
N ARG A 227 2.07 13.42 16.24
CA ARG A 227 1.80 13.53 17.69
C ARG A 227 1.73 12.13 18.30
N GLU A 228 0.69 11.82 19.06
CA GLU A 228 0.50 10.50 19.69
C GLU A 228 -0.16 9.47 18.75
N LYS A 229 -0.47 9.85 17.50
CA LYS A 229 -1.23 9.01 16.57
C LYS A 229 -0.33 8.29 15.58
N GLN A 230 -0.56 6.99 15.42
CA GLN A 230 0.26 6.09 14.63
C GLN A 230 -0.59 5.21 13.72
N VAL A 231 -0.33 5.24 12.41
CA VAL A 231 -0.98 4.38 11.41
C VAL A 231 0.06 3.59 10.63
N LEU A 232 -0.12 2.26 10.56
CA LEU A 232 0.76 1.36 9.82
C LEU A 232 0.12 1.04 8.47
N LEU A 233 0.81 1.40 7.39
CA LEU A 233 0.34 1.25 6.01
C LEU A 233 1.19 0.16 5.33
N LEU A 234 0.62 -1.05 5.19
CA LEU A 234 1.39 -2.23 4.77
C LEU A 234 1.53 -2.40 3.25
N ALA A 235 0.85 -1.57 2.44
CA ALA A 235 0.79 -1.73 0.98
C ALA A 235 0.53 -3.21 0.63
N ASP A 236 1.37 -3.82 -0.21
CA ASP A 236 1.30 -5.23 -0.59
C ASP A 236 2.51 -6.03 -0.08
N ALA A 237 3.20 -5.48 0.92
CA ALA A 237 4.46 -6.02 1.42
C ALA A 237 4.33 -7.46 1.97
N HIS A 238 5.42 -8.21 1.85
CA HIS A 238 5.53 -9.54 2.42
C HIS A 238 5.68 -9.47 3.95
N PRO A 239 4.98 -10.33 4.71
CA PRO A 239 5.00 -10.29 6.16
C PRO A 239 6.40 -10.58 6.71
N SER A 240 7.19 -11.46 6.10
CA SER A 240 8.59 -11.71 6.50
C SER A 240 9.47 -10.45 6.49
N VAL A 241 9.33 -9.58 5.50
CA VAL A 241 10.07 -8.31 5.39
C VAL A 241 9.64 -7.35 6.51
N ILE A 242 8.34 -7.24 6.74
CA ILE A 242 7.77 -6.39 7.80
C ILE A 242 8.23 -6.87 9.18
N ILE A 243 8.11 -8.17 9.46
CA ILE A 243 8.53 -8.79 10.73
C ILE A 243 10.01 -8.52 10.98
N ALA A 244 10.88 -8.80 10.01
CA ALA A 244 12.31 -8.60 10.16
C ALA A 244 12.67 -7.12 10.42
N SER A 245 11.97 -6.20 9.75
CA SER A 245 12.17 -4.76 9.95
C SER A 245 11.73 -4.31 11.34
N LEU A 246 10.53 -4.69 11.79
CA LEU A 246 10.02 -4.35 13.11
C LEU A 246 10.88 -4.96 14.23
N GLN A 247 11.35 -6.20 14.08
CA GLN A 247 12.26 -6.84 15.04
C GLN A 247 13.60 -6.12 15.15
N LYS A 248 14.17 -5.65 14.03
CA LYS A 248 15.39 -4.82 14.04
C LYS A 248 15.19 -3.50 14.77
N GLN A 249 13.96 -2.98 14.78
CA GLN A 249 13.59 -1.77 15.52
C GLN A 249 13.23 -2.05 17.00
N GLY A 250 13.36 -3.30 17.45
CA GLY A 250 13.18 -3.69 18.85
C GLY A 250 11.78 -4.20 19.21
N TYR A 251 10.88 -4.33 18.23
CA TYR A 251 9.54 -4.88 18.49
C TYR A 251 9.56 -6.41 18.62
N SER A 252 8.75 -6.92 19.54
CA SER A 252 8.59 -8.34 19.81
C SER A 252 7.15 -8.66 20.23
N ASP A 253 6.87 -9.94 20.49
CA ASP A 253 5.61 -10.39 21.08
C ASP A 253 5.37 -9.86 22.51
N VAL A 254 6.43 -9.39 23.18
CA VAL A 254 6.38 -8.71 24.49
C VAL A 254 6.35 -7.19 24.33
N HIS A 255 7.26 -6.63 23.53
CA HIS A 255 7.33 -5.20 23.25
C HIS A 255 6.67 -4.89 21.91
N LYS A 256 5.34 -4.86 21.90
CA LYS A 256 4.55 -4.71 20.68
C LYS A 256 4.56 -3.26 20.17
N LEU A 257 4.54 -3.11 18.85
CA LEU A 257 4.27 -1.83 18.19
C LEU A 257 2.80 -1.46 18.42
N LYS A 258 2.56 -0.37 19.14
CA LYS A 258 1.23 0.21 19.32
C LYS A 258 0.87 1.06 18.12
N VAL A 259 -0.29 0.79 17.51
CA VAL A 259 -0.81 1.59 16.39
C VAL A 259 -2.31 1.76 16.51
N ASP A 260 -2.79 2.98 16.22
CA ASP A 260 -4.22 3.28 16.23
C ASP A 260 -4.96 2.55 15.11
N CYS A 261 -4.28 2.25 13.99
CA CYS A 261 -4.86 1.51 12.88
C CYS A 261 -3.79 0.88 11.97
N VAL A 262 -4.14 -0.25 11.34
CA VAL A 262 -3.33 -0.92 10.32
C VAL A 262 -4.13 -1.01 9.02
N LYS A 263 -3.59 -0.50 7.90
CA LYS A 263 -4.07 -0.94 6.57
C LYS A 263 -3.47 -2.30 6.27
N VAL A 264 -4.33 -3.31 6.13
CA VAL A 264 -3.89 -4.70 5.92
C VAL A 264 -3.15 -4.84 4.59
N SER A 265 -2.17 -5.74 4.54
CA SER A 265 -1.39 -5.95 3.33
C SER A 265 -2.23 -6.56 2.19
N HIS A 266 -1.98 -6.12 0.95
CA HIS A 266 -2.46 -6.75 -0.28
C HIS A 266 -3.97 -7.02 -0.26
N HIS A 267 -4.73 -5.97 0.05
CA HIS A 267 -6.19 -5.95 0.17
C HIS A 267 -6.80 -7.03 1.07
N GLY A 268 -6.05 -7.59 2.02
CA GLY A 268 -6.48 -8.71 2.85
C GLY A 268 -6.17 -10.07 2.23
N SER A 269 -5.02 -10.19 1.56
CA SER A 269 -4.52 -11.47 1.05
C SER A 269 -4.14 -12.40 2.20
N LYS A 270 -4.57 -13.66 2.12
CA LYS A 270 -4.15 -14.73 3.03
C LYS A 270 -2.65 -15.04 2.96
N HIS A 271 -1.96 -14.54 1.95
CA HIS A 271 -0.53 -14.74 1.76
C HIS A 271 0.33 -13.64 2.42
N ASN A 272 -0.30 -12.55 2.90
CA ASN A 272 0.42 -11.35 3.35
C ASN A 272 0.15 -10.96 4.82
N THR A 273 -0.73 -11.68 5.53
CA THR A 273 -0.97 -11.49 6.96
C THR A 273 -0.88 -12.83 7.70
N ASN A 274 0.04 -12.92 8.67
CA ASN A 274 0.30 -14.13 9.45
C ASN A 274 0.40 -13.82 10.95
N GLU A 275 0.36 -14.87 11.77
CA GLU A 275 0.38 -14.76 13.24
C GLU A 275 1.65 -14.09 13.77
N ALA A 276 2.81 -14.36 13.17
CA ALA A 276 4.07 -13.77 13.58
C ALA A 276 4.08 -12.24 13.39
N LEU A 277 3.47 -11.72 12.32
CA LEU A 277 3.27 -10.29 12.12
C LEU A 277 2.29 -9.73 13.15
N LEU A 278 1.13 -10.37 13.34
CA LEU A 278 0.10 -9.91 14.28
C LEU A 278 0.62 -9.89 15.74
N ALA A 279 1.46 -10.85 16.11
CA ALA A 279 2.08 -10.92 17.43
C ALA A 279 2.92 -9.67 17.77
N LEU A 280 3.51 -9.00 16.78
CA LEU A 280 4.29 -7.77 16.96
C LEU A 280 3.42 -6.52 17.13
N LEU A 281 2.11 -6.60 16.91
CA LEU A 281 1.21 -5.45 16.87
C LEU A 281 0.26 -5.42 18.07
N ASP A 282 0.09 -4.23 18.64
CA ASP A 282 -0.98 -3.90 19.57
C ASP A 282 -1.95 -2.96 18.87
N CYS A 283 -2.95 -3.55 18.21
CA CYS A 283 -3.92 -2.85 17.39
C CYS A 283 -5.26 -3.59 17.37
N ASN A 284 -6.35 -2.82 17.40
CA ASN A 284 -7.72 -3.33 17.32
C ASN A 284 -8.47 -2.88 16.05
N ARG A 285 -7.88 -2.03 15.21
CA ARG A 285 -8.57 -1.46 14.03
C ARG A 285 -7.80 -1.77 12.74
N PHE A 286 -8.43 -2.45 11.81
CA PHE A 286 -7.80 -2.93 10.58
C PHE A 286 -8.60 -2.48 9.35
N ILE A 287 -7.96 -1.73 8.46
CA ILE A 287 -8.57 -1.26 7.21
C ILE A 287 -8.39 -2.31 6.13
N VAL A 288 -9.49 -2.63 5.45
CA VAL A 288 -9.54 -3.47 4.25
C VAL A 288 -9.96 -2.60 3.07
N SER A 289 -9.04 -2.40 2.13
CA SER A 289 -9.22 -1.55 0.95
C SER A 289 -9.48 -2.41 -0.29
N THR A 290 -10.74 -2.74 -0.56
CA THR A 290 -11.18 -3.44 -1.78
C THR A 290 -12.71 -3.61 -1.78
N ASN A 291 -13.31 -3.60 -2.96
CA ASN A 291 -14.75 -3.82 -3.14
C ASN A 291 -15.15 -5.31 -3.16
N GLY A 292 -14.20 -6.22 -3.02
CA GLY A 292 -14.44 -7.66 -3.09
C GLY A 292 -14.65 -8.22 -4.51
N SER A 293 -14.62 -7.39 -5.55
CA SER A 293 -14.90 -7.76 -6.94
C SER A 293 -13.61 -7.86 -7.77
N ASN A 294 -12.79 -8.86 -7.45
CA ASN A 294 -11.54 -9.14 -8.14
C ASN A 294 -11.38 -10.64 -8.45
N THR A 295 -10.42 -10.94 -9.32
CA THR A 295 -10.12 -12.31 -9.78
C THR A 295 -9.43 -13.16 -8.73
N HIS A 296 -8.80 -12.54 -7.73
CA HIS A 296 -8.03 -13.20 -6.68
C HIS A 296 -8.87 -13.60 -5.46
N GLY A 297 -10.15 -13.19 -5.40
CA GLY A 297 -11.02 -13.46 -4.26
C GLY A 297 -10.71 -12.62 -3.02
N LEU A 298 -10.00 -11.48 -3.17
CA LEU A 298 -9.69 -10.57 -2.08
C LEU A 298 -10.94 -9.79 -1.63
N PRO A 299 -11.08 -9.44 -0.34
CA PRO A 299 -10.22 -9.87 0.76
C PRO A 299 -10.48 -11.35 1.07
N HIS A 300 -9.45 -12.11 1.42
CA HIS A 300 -9.65 -13.49 1.88
C HIS A 300 -10.20 -13.47 3.32
N LYS A 301 -11.30 -14.18 3.58
CA LYS A 301 -11.79 -14.39 4.95
C LYS A 301 -10.74 -15.05 5.81
N GLU A 302 -9.85 -15.86 5.25
CA GLU A 302 -8.71 -16.47 5.95
C GLU A 302 -7.76 -15.42 6.58
N ALA A 303 -7.45 -14.33 5.87
CA ALA A 303 -6.60 -13.28 6.40
C ALA A 303 -7.30 -12.53 7.55
N LEU A 304 -8.57 -12.21 7.36
CA LEU A 304 -9.40 -11.51 8.34
C LEU A 304 -9.66 -12.37 9.58
N ALA A 305 -9.86 -13.68 9.40
CA ALA A 305 -10.01 -14.66 10.47
C ALA A 305 -8.76 -14.71 11.37
N ARG A 306 -7.55 -14.64 10.81
CA ARG A 306 -6.31 -14.56 11.60
C ARG A 306 -6.27 -13.31 12.48
N ILE A 307 -6.63 -12.15 11.93
CA ILE A 307 -6.70 -10.88 12.67
C ILE A 307 -7.70 -10.99 13.82
N ILE A 308 -8.93 -11.41 13.52
CA ILE A 308 -10.01 -11.56 14.49
C ILE A 308 -9.61 -12.52 15.60
N TYR A 309 -9.10 -13.70 15.23
CA TYR A 309 -8.76 -14.75 16.18
C TYR A 309 -7.58 -14.37 17.07
N HIS A 310 -6.55 -13.73 16.52
CA HIS A 310 -5.40 -13.22 17.29
C HIS A 310 -5.85 -12.30 18.43
N ASN A 311 -6.70 -11.33 18.12
CA ASN A 311 -7.21 -10.39 19.12
C ASN A 311 -8.20 -11.04 20.09
N TYR A 312 -9.08 -11.92 19.59
CA TYR A 312 -10.00 -12.69 20.42
C TYR A 312 -9.27 -13.51 21.49
N GLN A 313 -8.18 -14.21 21.14
CA GLN A 313 -7.37 -14.96 22.10
C GLN A 313 -6.74 -14.08 23.18
N ARG A 314 -6.51 -12.80 22.88
CA ARG A 314 -5.96 -11.80 23.81
C ARG A 314 -7.04 -11.04 24.59
N GLY A 315 -8.32 -11.36 24.39
CA GLY A 315 -9.43 -10.61 24.98
C GLY A 315 -9.53 -9.15 24.47
N GLN A 316 -8.95 -8.87 23.30
CA GLN A 316 -9.01 -7.55 22.66
C GLN A 316 -10.13 -7.53 21.60
N PRO A 317 -10.95 -6.47 21.53
CA PRO A 317 -11.94 -6.34 20.46
C PRO A 317 -11.25 -6.12 19.12
N THR A 318 -11.93 -6.47 18.02
CA THR A 318 -11.49 -6.17 16.65
C THR A 318 -12.54 -5.36 15.91
N GLU A 319 -12.11 -4.30 15.24
CA GLU A 319 -12.88 -3.57 14.23
C GLU A 319 -12.22 -3.78 12.86
N LEU A 320 -12.94 -4.40 11.93
CA LEU A 320 -12.59 -4.42 10.52
C LEU A 320 -13.29 -3.26 9.82
N ILE A 321 -12.52 -2.38 9.20
CA ILE A 321 -13.01 -1.16 8.53
C ILE A 321 -12.92 -1.38 7.02
N PHE A 322 -14.07 -1.45 6.35
CA PHE A 322 -14.13 -1.60 4.89
C PHE A 322 -14.45 -0.25 4.23
N ASN A 323 -13.72 0.09 3.16
CA ASN A 323 -14.02 1.28 2.34
C ASN A 323 -15.15 1.06 1.31
N TYR A 324 -15.76 -0.12 1.32
CA TYR A 324 -16.89 -0.46 0.48
C TYR A 324 -17.97 -1.13 1.30
N ARG A 325 -19.19 -0.58 1.25
CA ARG A 325 -20.40 -1.26 1.69
C ARG A 325 -21.13 -1.83 0.48
N ASN A 326 -21.13 -3.16 0.34
CA ASN A 326 -21.85 -3.87 -0.69
C ASN A 326 -22.16 -5.31 -0.24
N ALA A 327 -22.98 -6.03 -1.01
CA ALA A 327 -23.39 -7.40 -0.66
C ALA A 327 -22.22 -8.38 -0.44
N ILE A 328 -21.05 -8.15 -1.06
CA ILE A 328 -19.88 -9.01 -0.88
C ILE A 328 -19.23 -8.75 0.48
N THR A 329 -18.92 -7.49 0.75
CA THR A 329 -18.23 -7.05 1.98
C THR A 329 -19.10 -7.18 3.23
N GLU A 330 -20.41 -6.92 3.11
CA GLU A 330 -21.39 -7.17 4.18
C GLU A 330 -21.63 -8.67 4.40
N GLY A 331 -21.38 -9.50 3.38
CA GLY A 331 -21.61 -10.95 3.41
C GLY A 331 -20.42 -11.81 3.84
N ILE A 332 -19.26 -11.22 4.17
CA ILE A 332 -18.05 -11.98 4.55
C ILE A 332 -18.28 -12.75 5.87
N PHE A 333 -18.94 -12.11 6.83
CA PHE A 333 -19.18 -12.64 8.17
C PHE A 333 -20.66 -12.58 8.53
N SER A 334 -21.16 -13.66 9.13
CA SER A 334 -22.49 -13.68 9.71
C SER A 334 -22.55 -12.93 11.05
N PRO A 335 -23.71 -12.38 11.45
CA PRO A 335 -23.87 -11.78 12.77
C PRO A 335 -23.53 -12.71 13.93
N SER A 336 -23.77 -14.03 13.78
CA SER A 336 -23.40 -15.04 14.77
C SER A 336 -21.88 -15.21 14.91
N GLU A 337 -21.11 -15.13 13.82
CA GLU A 337 -19.65 -15.15 13.90
C GLU A 337 -19.13 -13.89 14.60
N MET A 338 -19.68 -12.72 14.26
CA MET A 338 -19.32 -11.44 14.89
C MET A 338 -19.56 -11.47 16.40
N GLN A 339 -20.71 -12.01 16.83
CA GLN A 339 -21.03 -12.18 18.24
C GLN A 339 -20.11 -13.21 18.92
N ALA A 340 -19.86 -14.36 18.28
CA ALA A 340 -19.07 -15.44 18.86
C ALA A 340 -17.60 -15.06 19.11
N PHE A 341 -17.02 -14.22 18.23
CA PHE A 341 -15.63 -13.79 18.32
C PHE A 341 -15.46 -12.34 18.81
N GLY A 342 -16.55 -11.64 19.15
CA GLY A 342 -16.50 -10.30 19.74
C GLY A 342 -15.87 -9.23 18.85
N PHE A 343 -16.13 -9.27 17.53
CA PHE A 343 -15.63 -8.27 16.58
C PHE A 343 -16.75 -7.55 15.85
N GLN A 344 -16.43 -6.42 15.24
CA GLN A 344 -17.36 -5.64 14.43
C GLN A 344 -16.78 -5.29 13.05
N CYS A 345 -17.67 -5.08 12.09
CA CYS A 345 -17.35 -4.56 10.76
C CYS A 345 -17.96 -3.16 10.63
N SER A 346 -17.14 -2.17 10.29
CA SER A 346 -17.59 -0.82 9.97
C SER A 346 -17.30 -0.49 8.51
N PHE A 347 -18.05 0.48 7.98
CA PHE A 347 -18.01 0.85 6.56
C PHE A 347 -17.86 2.36 6.44
N GLN A 348 -16.64 2.82 6.20
CA GLN A 348 -16.30 4.23 6.14
C GLN A 348 -15.04 4.45 5.32
N ASN A 349 -14.96 5.61 4.69
CA ASN A 349 -13.86 5.97 3.81
C ASN A 349 -12.97 7.05 4.43
N GLU A 350 -13.29 7.56 5.61
CA GLU A 350 -12.49 8.54 6.34
C GLU A 350 -12.25 8.03 7.75
N ILE A 351 -10.99 8.06 8.20
CA ILE A 351 -10.60 7.71 9.56
C ILE A 351 -9.93 8.92 10.19
N VAL A 352 -10.56 9.43 11.24
CA VAL A 352 -10.01 10.48 12.09
C VAL A 352 -9.27 9.84 13.26
N PHE A 353 -8.00 10.20 13.44
CA PHE A 353 -7.11 9.72 14.49
C PHE A 353 -6.97 10.72 15.62
#